data_AF-A0A7J7GML7-F1
#
_entry.id   AF-A0A7J7GML7-F1
#
_cell.length_a   1.000
_cell.length_b   1.000
_cell.length_c   1.000
_cell.angle_alpha   90.00
_cell.angle_beta   90.00
_cell.angle_gamma   90.00
#
_symmetry.space_group_name_H-M   'P 1'
#
loop_
_entity.id
_entity.type
_entity.pdbx_description
1 polymer ?
#
loop_
_entity_poly.entity_id
_entity_poly.type
_entity_poly.pdbx_seq_one_letter_code
_entity_poly.pdbx_strand_id
1 'polypeptide(L)'
;MEFDNKGPNTLEKDFDIPIEDLVRYGIGVESFEDIATVGEARQKVHDFVDDLKKCYLLMDSEEEEYVKMHNVIRDVAISIASGEEHSFMVRYDKALEDWPQHRLKNYVVISLKLNGMHGLPGNLEFRKLQLLKLDCNADLDNGMEEVQVQETPDCFCQGMKELRVLALSNLYGSLLTSLRCLTNL
;
A
#
# COMPACT_ATOMS: atom_id res chain seq x y z
N MET A 1 -17.82 -3.84 43.59
CA MET A 1 -17.68 -4.53 42.30
C MET A 1 -18.42 -3.67 41.29
N GLU A 2 -17.72 -2.69 40.74
CA GLU A 2 -18.23 -1.86 39.66
C GLU A 2 -17.86 -2.52 38.35
N PHE A 3 -18.86 -2.74 37.50
CA PHE A 3 -18.66 -3.13 36.12
C PHE A 3 -18.16 -1.90 35.38
N ASP A 4 -16.88 -1.90 35.06
CA ASP A 4 -16.25 -0.87 34.25
C ASP A 4 -16.79 -1.02 32.83
N ASN A 5 -17.69 -0.12 32.48
CA ASN A 5 -18.43 -0.07 31.23
C ASN A 5 -17.50 0.52 30.17
N LYS A 6 -16.51 -0.27 29.73
CA LYS A 6 -15.74 0.05 28.52
C LYS A 6 -16.72 -0.03 27.35
N GLY A 7 -16.97 1.12 26.73
CA GLY A 7 -17.91 1.29 25.63
C GLY A 7 -17.66 0.32 24.47
N PRO A 8 -18.66 0.13 23.59
CA PRO A 8 -18.55 -0.84 22.52
C PRO A 8 -17.46 -0.37 21.54
N ASN A 9 -16.39 -1.17 21.47
CA ASN A 9 -15.64 -1.44 20.25
C ASN A 9 -15.14 -0.21 19.46
N THR A 10 -13.95 0.29 19.82
CA THR A 10 -13.00 0.78 18.80
C THR A 10 -12.52 -0.42 17.97
N LEU A 11 -13.42 -0.99 17.16
CA LEU A 11 -13.04 -1.86 16.06
C LEU A 11 -12.45 -0.91 15.01
N GLU A 12 -11.13 -0.98 14.84
CA GLU A 12 -10.40 -0.32 13.76
C GLU A 12 -11.21 -0.41 12.46
N LYS A 13 -11.39 0.73 11.79
CA LYS A 13 -12.08 0.80 10.49
C LYS A 13 -11.49 -0.27 9.56
N ASP A 14 -12.31 -1.23 9.16
CA ASP A 14 -12.02 -2.04 7.99
C ASP A 14 -11.91 -1.08 6.79
N PHE A 15 -10.75 -1.03 6.14
CA PHE A 15 -10.50 -0.12 5.03
C PHE A 15 -11.09 -0.66 3.75
N ASP A 16 -11.74 0.22 3.00
CA ASP A 16 -12.23 -0.07 1.66
C ASP A 16 -11.06 -0.20 0.69
N ILE A 17 -11.02 -1.34 -0.02
CA ILE A 17 -10.04 -1.65 -1.05
C ILE A 17 -10.75 -1.57 -2.39
N PRO A 18 -10.41 -0.60 -3.27
CA PRO A 18 -10.96 -0.56 -4.61
C PRO A 18 -10.54 -1.80 -5.39
N ILE A 19 -11.48 -2.49 -6.02
CA ILE A 19 -11.18 -3.65 -6.88
C ILE A 19 -10.24 -3.23 -8.02
N GLU A 20 -10.43 -2.03 -8.57
CA GLU A 20 -9.59 -1.50 -9.65
C GLU A 20 -8.11 -1.29 -9.23
N ASP A 21 -7.82 -1.08 -7.94
CA ASP A 21 -6.44 -1.04 -7.46
C ASP A 21 -5.81 -2.44 -7.51
N LEU A 22 -6.56 -3.49 -7.18
CA LEU A 22 -6.11 -4.89 -7.33
C LEU A 22 -5.83 -5.22 -8.81
N VAL A 23 -6.68 -4.75 -9.73
CA VAL A 23 -6.47 -4.88 -11.19
C VAL A 23 -5.18 -4.21 -11.62
N ARG A 24 -4.99 -2.93 -11.26
CA ARG A 24 -3.78 -2.17 -11.64
C ARG A 24 -2.52 -2.81 -11.09
N TYR A 25 -2.53 -3.21 -9.82
CA TYR A 25 -1.36 -3.81 -9.18
C TYR A 25 -1.06 -5.17 -9.81
N GLY A 26 -2.06 -6.03 -9.99
CA GLY A 26 -1.89 -7.34 -10.60
C GLY A 26 -1.38 -7.28 -12.04
N ILE A 27 -1.83 -6.31 -12.85
CA ILE A 27 -1.26 -6.07 -14.19
C ILE A 27 0.18 -5.59 -14.08
N GLY A 28 0.43 -4.56 -13.27
CA GLY A 28 1.73 -3.90 -13.23
C GLY A 28 2.85 -4.79 -12.67
N VAL A 29 2.55 -5.70 -11.75
CA VAL A 29 3.51 -6.72 -11.28
C VAL A 29 3.44 -8.04 -12.06
N GLU A 30 2.71 -8.08 -13.18
CA GLU A 30 2.57 -9.24 -14.07
C GLU A 30 2.07 -10.52 -13.35
N SER A 31 1.17 -10.37 -12.38
CA SER A 31 0.64 -11.47 -11.55
C SER A 31 -0.29 -12.44 -12.31
N PHE A 32 -0.71 -12.09 -13.52
CA PHE A 32 -1.70 -12.86 -14.26
C PHE A 32 -1.11 -13.46 -15.53
N GLU A 33 -1.19 -14.79 -15.63
CA GLU A 33 -0.89 -15.51 -16.88
C GLU A 33 -2.02 -15.30 -17.90
N ASP A 34 -1.64 -15.27 -19.19
CA ASP A 34 -2.52 -15.26 -20.36
C ASP A 34 -3.56 -14.13 -20.42
N ILE A 35 -3.16 -12.92 -20.02
CA ILE A 35 -4.00 -11.72 -20.13
C ILE A 35 -3.52 -10.84 -21.29
N ALA A 36 -4.41 -10.55 -22.23
CA ALA A 36 -4.15 -9.64 -23.35
C ALA A 36 -4.76 -8.24 -23.14
N THR A 37 -5.77 -8.12 -22.28
CA THR A 37 -6.51 -6.86 -22.08
C THR A 37 -6.76 -6.54 -20.62
N VAL A 38 -6.94 -5.24 -20.33
CA VAL A 38 -7.36 -4.76 -19.00
C VAL A 38 -8.73 -5.33 -18.61
N GLY A 39 -9.62 -5.56 -19.57
CA GLY A 39 -10.93 -6.16 -19.33
C GLY A 39 -10.84 -7.60 -18.81
N GLU A 40 -9.95 -8.41 -19.39
CA GLU A 40 -9.67 -9.77 -18.92
C GLU A 40 -9.03 -9.77 -17.53
N ALA A 41 -8.10 -8.85 -17.26
CA ALA A 41 -7.53 -8.67 -15.92
C ALA A 41 -8.61 -8.34 -14.89
N ARG A 42 -9.50 -7.40 -15.22
CA ARG A 42 -10.60 -7.03 -14.33
C ARG A 42 -11.51 -8.21 -14.04
N GLN A 43 -11.93 -8.96 -15.07
CA GLN A 43 -12.76 -10.14 -14.88
C GLN A 43 -12.07 -11.17 -13.97
N LYS A 44 -10.79 -11.46 -14.22
CA LYS A 44 -10.02 -12.42 -13.41
C LYS A 44 -9.90 -11.97 -11.95
N VAL A 45 -9.74 -10.67 -11.70
CA VAL A 45 -9.73 -10.12 -10.35
C VAL A 45 -11.10 -10.26 -9.68
N HIS A 46 -12.21 -10.01 -10.38
CA HIS A 46 -13.54 -10.26 -9.82
C HIS A 46 -13.73 -11.74 -9.46
N ASP A 47 -13.28 -12.66 -10.31
CA ASP A 47 -13.35 -14.10 -10.03
C ASP A 47 -12.57 -14.46 -8.75
N PHE A 48 -11.36 -13.92 -8.57
CA PHE A 48 -10.58 -14.11 -7.34
C PHE A 48 -11.24 -13.46 -6.12
N VAL A 49 -11.82 -12.27 -6.27
CA VAL A 49 -12.54 -11.60 -5.19
C VAL A 49 -13.72 -12.46 -4.72
N ASP A 50 -14.50 -13.00 -5.66
CA ASP A 50 -15.64 -13.87 -5.34
C ASP A 50 -15.20 -15.14 -4.62
N ASP A 51 -14.09 -15.75 -5.04
CA ASP A 51 -13.54 -16.94 -4.37
C ASP A 51 -13.00 -16.62 -2.97
N LEU A 52 -12.29 -15.51 -2.79
CA LEU A 52 -11.83 -15.05 -1.47
C LEU A 52 -12.99 -14.71 -0.53
N LYS A 53 -14.08 -14.15 -1.05
CA LYS A 53 -15.32 -13.92 -0.30
C LYS A 53 -15.97 -15.23 0.16
N LYS A 54 -16.04 -16.25 -0.72
CA LYS A 54 -16.53 -17.60 -0.34
C LYS A 54 -15.67 -18.24 0.75
N CYS A 55 -14.38 -17.89 0.81
CA CYS A 55 -13.47 -18.32 1.88
C CYS A 55 -13.48 -17.43 3.13
N TYR A 56 -14.34 -16.40 3.20
CA TYR A 56 -14.40 -15.43 4.30
C TYR A 56 -13.09 -14.64 4.53
N LEU A 57 -12.25 -14.56 3.50
CA LEU A 57 -11.00 -13.78 3.53
C LEU A 57 -11.25 -12.32 3.13
N LEU A 58 -12.31 -12.09 2.34
CA LEU A 58 -12.81 -10.76 1.97
C LEU A 58 -14.30 -10.66 2.26
N MET A 59 -14.79 -9.43 2.37
CA MET A 59 -16.20 -9.09 2.51
C MET A 59 -16.59 -8.02 1.50
N ASP A 60 -17.90 -7.89 1.27
CA ASP A 60 -18.47 -6.76 0.56
C ASP A 60 -18.23 -5.45 1.32
N SER A 61 -17.99 -4.37 0.56
CA SER A 61 -18.07 -3.01 1.08
C SER A 61 -19.52 -2.50 0.98
N GLU A 62 -19.78 -1.37 1.64
CA GLU A 62 -21.00 -0.58 1.40
C GLU A 62 -20.94 0.14 0.05
N GLU A 63 -19.74 0.41 -0.45
CA GLU A 63 -19.51 1.05 -1.75
C GLU A 63 -19.34 0.02 -2.87
N GLU A 64 -20.01 0.23 -4.00
CA GLU A 64 -19.87 -0.63 -5.18
C GLU A 64 -18.42 -0.58 -5.71
N GLU A 65 -17.92 -1.72 -6.20
CA GLU A 65 -16.53 -1.88 -6.67
C GLU A 65 -15.46 -1.79 -5.57
N TYR A 66 -15.85 -1.97 -4.29
CA TYR A 66 -14.93 -2.08 -3.16
C TYR A 66 -15.14 -3.38 -2.38
N VAL A 67 -14.06 -3.83 -1.74
CA VAL A 67 -14.06 -4.96 -0.81
C VAL A 67 -13.37 -4.58 0.49
N LYS A 68 -13.68 -5.32 1.55
CA LYS A 68 -13.06 -5.16 2.87
C LYS A 68 -12.34 -6.44 3.28
N MET A 69 -11.29 -6.29 4.07
CA MET A 69 -10.62 -7.39 4.75
C MET A 69 -10.70 -7.14 6.25
N HIS A 70 -11.18 -8.14 6.99
CA HIS A 70 -11.21 -8.06 8.45
C HIS A 70 -9.82 -7.82 9.04
N ASN A 71 -9.73 -7.00 10.07
CA ASN A 71 -8.47 -6.70 10.77
C ASN A 71 -7.66 -7.96 11.12
N VAL A 72 -8.30 -9.03 11.63
CA VAL A 72 -7.60 -10.28 11.97
C VAL A 72 -7.00 -10.96 10.73
N ILE A 73 -7.72 -10.97 9.61
CA ILE A 73 -7.24 -11.54 8.34
C ILE A 73 -6.12 -10.68 7.77
N ARG A 74 -6.25 -9.35 7.86
CA ARG A 74 -5.23 -8.39 7.46
C ARG A 74 -3.93 -8.58 8.22
N ASP A 75 -3.99 -8.74 9.54
CA ASP A 75 -2.80 -8.93 10.38
C ASP A 75 -2.09 -10.24 10.04
N VAL A 76 -2.85 -11.31 9.78
CA VAL A 76 -2.31 -12.59 9.31
C VAL A 76 -1.66 -12.44 7.93
N ALA A 77 -2.32 -11.76 6.99
CA ALA A 77 -1.79 -11.52 5.65
C ALA A 77 -0.49 -10.71 5.68
N ILE A 78 -0.41 -9.66 6.52
CA ILE A 78 0.80 -8.86 6.72
C ILE A 78 1.93 -9.70 7.32
N SER A 79 1.62 -10.54 8.30
CA SER A 79 2.58 -11.45 8.94
C SER A 79 3.18 -12.43 7.93
N ILE A 80 2.33 -13.03 7.09
CA ILE A 80 2.78 -13.92 6.01
C ILE A 80 3.64 -13.14 5.01
N ALA A 81 3.14 -12.01 4.47
CA ALA A 81 3.84 -11.24 3.46
C ALA A 81 5.20 -10.69 3.94
N SER A 82 5.31 -10.34 5.23
CA SER A 82 6.54 -9.82 5.83
C SER A 82 7.56 -10.90 6.21
N GLY A 83 7.20 -12.18 6.04
CA GLY A 83 8.09 -13.32 6.25
C GLY A 83 9.33 -13.26 5.34
N GLU A 84 10.42 -13.93 5.76
CA GLU A 84 11.71 -13.87 5.06
C GLU A 84 11.65 -14.37 3.60
N GLU A 85 10.68 -15.24 3.29
CA GLU A 85 10.47 -15.81 1.96
C GLU A 85 9.82 -14.84 0.97
N HIS A 86 9.00 -13.89 1.45
CA HIS A 86 8.04 -13.22 0.59
C HIS A 86 8.49 -11.85 0.06
N SER A 87 9.59 -11.26 0.54
CA SER A 87 10.13 -10.00 -0.01
C SER A 87 9.11 -8.83 -0.02
N PHE A 88 8.05 -8.84 0.79
CA PHE A 88 7.17 -7.69 1.00
C PHE A 88 7.58 -6.92 2.25
N MET A 89 7.41 -5.60 2.20
CA MET A 89 7.41 -4.75 3.38
C MET A 89 6.07 -4.03 3.45
N VAL A 90 5.30 -4.31 4.49
CA VAL A 90 4.01 -3.67 4.73
C VAL A 90 4.01 -3.05 6.13
N ARG A 91 3.74 -1.75 6.25
CA ARG A 91 3.67 -1.04 7.54
C ARG A 91 2.46 -0.11 7.60
N TYR A 92 1.52 -0.43 8.50
CA TYR A 92 0.23 0.24 8.69
C TYR A 92 -0.11 0.50 10.17
N ASP A 93 0.59 -0.16 11.09
CA ASP A 93 0.32 -0.25 12.52
C ASP A 93 0.70 1.03 13.28
N LYS A 94 1.84 1.60 12.94
CA LYS A 94 2.25 2.94 13.35
C LYS A 94 2.81 3.65 12.16
N ALA A 95 2.34 4.86 11.96
CA ALA A 95 2.88 5.65 10.90
C ALA A 95 4.36 5.90 11.12
N LEU A 96 5.09 5.81 10.03
CA LEU A 96 6.52 5.74 10.04
C LEU A 96 7.12 7.11 10.40
N GLU A 97 7.82 7.20 11.54
CA GLU A 97 8.60 8.40 11.89
C GLU A 97 9.90 8.48 11.08
N ASP A 98 10.53 7.32 10.79
CA ASP A 98 11.80 7.21 10.06
C ASP A 98 11.79 6.08 9.02
N TRP A 99 12.43 6.32 7.87
CA TRP A 99 12.54 5.30 6.81
C TRP A 99 13.34 4.07 7.26
N PRO A 100 12.89 2.85 6.90
CA PRO A 100 13.58 1.62 7.27
C PRO A 100 15.00 1.62 6.69
N GLN A 101 16.00 1.73 7.58
CA GLN A 101 17.41 1.81 7.21
C GLN A 101 18.01 0.45 6.77
N HIS A 102 17.22 -0.62 6.74
CA HIS A 102 17.63 -1.94 6.25
C HIS A 102 17.68 -1.95 4.71
N ARG A 103 18.64 -1.19 4.15
CA ARG A 103 18.90 -0.98 2.72
C ARG A 103 19.40 -2.22 1.97
N LEU A 104 19.28 -3.42 2.56
CA LEU A 104 19.90 -4.66 2.09
C LEU A 104 18.89 -5.79 1.84
N LYS A 105 17.62 -5.63 2.22
CA LYS A 105 16.59 -6.60 1.87
C LYS A 105 16.07 -6.30 0.46
N ASN A 106 16.10 -7.32 -0.39
CA ASN A 106 15.61 -7.28 -1.77
C ASN A 106 14.07 -7.31 -1.78
N TYR A 107 13.45 -6.25 -1.27
CA TYR A 107 12.00 -6.11 -1.30
C TYR A 107 11.51 -5.95 -2.74
N VAL A 108 10.47 -6.71 -3.08
CA VAL A 108 9.77 -6.64 -4.36
C VAL A 108 8.57 -5.71 -4.25
N VAL A 109 7.97 -5.63 -3.06
CA VAL A 109 6.83 -4.76 -2.79
C VAL A 109 7.04 -4.02 -1.47
N ILE A 110 6.78 -2.71 -1.50
CA ILE A 110 6.78 -1.84 -0.33
C ILE A 110 5.43 -1.12 -0.27
N SER A 111 4.73 -1.22 0.85
CA SER A 111 3.52 -0.47 1.15
C SER A 111 3.61 0.18 2.53
N LEU A 112 3.58 1.51 2.58
CA LEU A 112 3.80 2.27 3.80
C LEU A 112 2.69 3.30 4.01
N LYS A 113 2.16 3.37 5.23
CA LYS A 113 1.46 4.55 5.75
C LYS A 113 2.46 5.53 6.37
N LEU A 114 2.44 6.78 5.92
CA LEU A 114 3.33 7.85 6.37
C LEU A 114 2.53 8.90 7.16
N ASN A 115 3.00 9.30 8.35
CA ASN A 115 2.43 10.42 9.11
C ASN A 115 3.42 11.58 9.05
N GLY A 116 3.00 12.71 8.47
CA GLY A 116 3.66 14.00 8.70
C GLY A 116 5.16 14.08 8.39
N MET A 117 5.72 13.14 7.62
CA MET A 117 7.18 13.07 7.42
C MET A 117 7.72 14.35 6.77
N HIS A 118 8.77 14.92 7.36
CA HIS A 118 9.47 16.13 6.91
C HIS A 118 10.25 15.98 5.57
N GLY A 119 9.95 14.97 4.75
CA GLY A 119 10.55 14.73 3.43
C GLY A 119 10.84 13.25 3.15
N LEU A 120 10.71 12.82 1.89
CA LEU A 120 11.14 11.49 1.45
C LEU A 120 12.67 11.42 1.46
N PRO A 121 13.31 10.31 1.89
CA PRO A 121 14.76 10.24 1.96
C PRO A 121 15.36 10.08 0.55
N GLY A 122 16.46 10.77 0.29
CA GLY A 122 17.24 10.55 -0.92
C GLY A 122 18.07 9.25 -0.86
N ASN A 123 18.46 8.75 -2.04
CA ASN A 123 19.43 7.66 -2.20
C ASN A 123 18.99 6.32 -1.59
N LEU A 124 17.72 5.95 -1.75
CA LEU A 124 17.25 4.61 -1.42
C LEU A 124 17.64 3.62 -2.52
N GLU A 125 18.25 2.49 -2.13
CA GLU A 125 18.65 1.42 -3.06
C GLU A 125 17.73 0.19 -2.96
N PHE A 126 16.53 0.27 -3.54
CA PHE A 126 15.62 -0.87 -3.66
C PHE A 126 15.61 -1.43 -5.08
N ARG A 127 16.68 -2.12 -5.45
CA ARG A 127 16.95 -2.48 -6.85
C ARG A 127 15.91 -3.44 -7.45
N LYS A 128 15.33 -4.33 -6.64
CA LYS A 128 14.31 -5.31 -7.06
C LYS A 128 12.86 -4.86 -6.82
N LEU A 129 12.66 -3.62 -6.39
CA LEU A 129 11.34 -3.11 -6.05
C LEU A 129 10.50 -2.98 -7.32
N GLN A 130 9.37 -3.67 -7.37
CA GLN A 130 8.42 -3.64 -8.47
C GLN A 130 7.17 -2.83 -8.13
N LEU A 131 6.73 -2.84 -6.87
CA LEU A 131 5.59 -2.05 -6.41
C LEU A 131 5.95 -1.18 -5.20
N LEU A 132 5.68 0.11 -5.31
CA LEU A 132 5.76 1.06 -4.21
C LEU A 132 4.40 1.73 -4.00
N LYS A 133 3.82 1.54 -2.81
CA LYS A 133 2.60 2.23 -2.37
C LYS A 133 2.90 3.10 -1.16
N LEU A 134 2.64 4.40 -1.27
CA LEU A 134 2.78 5.36 -0.18
C LEU A 134 1.43 6.04 0.07
N ASP A 135 0.96 5.95 1.32
CA ASP A 135 -0.26 6.62 1.76
C ASP A 135 0.08 7.65 2.84
N CYS A 136 -0.01 8.93 2.48
CA CYS A 136 0.26 10.05 3.37
C CYS A 136 -1.02 10.57 4.00
N ASN A 137 -1.66 9.75 4.84
CA ASN A 137 -2.74 10.23 5.68
C ASN A 137 -2.16 10.67 7.02
N ALA A 138 -2.02 11.98 7.24
CA ALA A 138 -1.94 12.48 8.61
C ALA A 138 -3.22 12.05 9.33
N ASP A 139 -3.10 11.42 10.50
CA ASP A 139 -4.28 11.06 11.29
C ASP A 139 -5.13 12.33 11.52
N LEU A 140 -6.26 12.40 10.82
CA LEU A 140 -7.14 13.57 10.70
C LEU A 140 -7.90 13.92 12.01
N ASP A 141 -7.46 13.39 13.15
CA ASP A 141 -8.06 13.73 14.46
C ASP A 141 -7.77 15.19 14.86
N ASN A 142 -6.75 15.81 14.26
CA ASN A 142 -6.45 17.24 14.43
C ASN A 142 -6.55 17.89 13.05
N GLY A 143 -7.62 18.67 12.82
CA GLY A 143 -8.08 19.06 11.48
C GLY A 143 -7.03 19.53 10.48
N MET A 144 -7.22 19.14 9.22
CA MET A 144 -6.55 19.57 7.98
C MET A 144 -5.26 20.38 8.18
N GLU A 145 -4.23 19.78 8.77
CA GLU A 145 -2.88 20.30 8.59
C GLU A 145 -2.35 19.65 7.31
N GLU A 146 -2.40 20.38 6.21
CA GLU A 146 -1.80 19.97 4.94
C GLU A 146 -0.34 19.59 5.21
N VAL A 147 -0.03 18.29 5.19
CA VAL A 147 1.36 17.84 5.27
C VAL A 147 2.02 18.23 3.95
N GLN A 148 2.60 19.43 3.93
CA GLN A 148 3.51 19.84 2.87
C GLN A 148 4.72 18.92 2.93
N VAL A 149 4.72 17.90 2.07
CA VAL A 149 5.92 17.11 1.83
C VAL A 149 6.96 18.08 1.30
N GLN A 150 8.02 18.31 2.08
CA GLN A 150 9.17 19.09 1.61
C GLN A 150 9.70 18.48 0.30
N GLU A 151 10.38 19.30 -0.52
CA GLU A 151 10.91 18.89 -1.81
C GLU A 151 11.48 17.49 -1.78
N THR A 152 10.83 16.57 -2.51
CA THR A 152 11.32 15.21 -2.60
C THR A 152 12.66 15.26 -3.30
N PRO A 153 13.72 14.65 -2.74
CA PRO A 153 15.01 14.62 -3.39
C PRO A 153 14.85 14.05 -4.79
N ASP A 154 15.46 14.70 -5.78
CA ASP A 154 15.48 14.22 -7.18
C ASP A 154 15.92 12.75 -7.29
N CYS A 155 16.67 12.26 -6.30
CA CYS A 155 17.18 10.90 -6.25
C CYS A 155 16.31 9.88 -5.50
N PHE A 156 15.08 10.22 -5.06
CA PHE A 156 14.22 9.30 -4.30
C PHE A 156 14.00 7.97 -5.03
N CYS A 157 13.59 8.02 -6.29
CA CYS A 157 13.31 6.85 -7.12
C CYS A 157 14.55 6.28 -7.83
N GLN A 158 15.71 6.92 -7.72
CA GLN A 158 16.89 6.61 -8.55
C GLN A 158 17.39 5.16 -8.39
N GLY A 159 17.23 4.58 -7.18
CA GLY A 159 17.62 3.20 -6.91
C GLY A 159 16.53 2.16 -7.20
N MET A 160 15.34 2.55 -7.68
CA MET A 160 14.18 1.69 -7.89
C MET A 160 14.04 1.28 -9.36
N LYS A 161 15.07 0.60 -9.89
CA LYS A 161 15.20 0.35 -11.33
C LYS A 161 14.17 -0.62 -11.91
N GLU A 162 13.63 -1.51 -11.10
CA GLU A 162 12.63 -2.51 -11.51
C GLU A 162 11.19 -2.07 -11.21
N LEU A 163 10.98 -0.80 -10.83
CA LEU A 163 9.67 -0.32 -10.41
C LEU A 163 8.70 -0.30 -11.59
N ARG A 164 7.54 -0.96 -11.42
CA ARG A 164 6.46 -1.09 -12.40
C ARG A 164 5.14 -0.53 -11.92
N VAL A 165 4.98 -0.37 -10.61
CA VAL A 165 3.79 0.20 -9.99
C VAL A 165 4.19 1.23 -8.95
N LEU A 166 3.70 2.45 -9.12
CA LEU A 166 3.80 3.52 -8.14
C LEU A 166 2.40 4.02 -7.78
N ALA A 167 1.99 3.78 -6.54
CA ALA A 167 0.70 4.21 -6.01
C ALA A 167 0.91 5.23 -4.90
N LEU A 168 0.38 6.44 -5.10
CA LEU A 168 0.56 7.57 -4.19
C LEU A 168 -0.82 8.10 -3.80
N SER A 169 -1.12 8.09 -2.52
CA SER A 169 -2.38 8.61 -1.98
C SER A 169 -2.09 9.77 -1.04
N ASN A 170 -2.89 10.84 -1.15
CA ASN A 170 -2.82 12.02 -0.27
C ASN A 170 -1.44 12.73 -0.25
N LEU A 171 -0.66 12.56 -1.32
CA LEU A 171 0.61 13.24 -1.55
C LEU A 171 0.37 14.49 -2.41
N TYR A 172 0.21 15.64 -1.78
CA TYR A 172 0.07 16.94 -2.46
C TYR A 172 1.45 17.62 -2.51
N GLY A 173 2.23 17.42 -3.59
CA GLY A 173 3.56 18.03 -3.68
C GLY A 173 4.53 17.42 -4.70
N SER A 174 5.77 17.91 -4.64
CA SER A 174 6.86 17.93 -5.65
C SER A 174 7.51 16.59 -6.04
N LEU A 175 6.77 15.48 -6.12
CA LEU A 175 7.29 14.19 -6.62
C LEU A 175 7.80 14.23 -8.07
N LEU A 176 7.37 15.22 -8.87
CA LEU A 176 7.52 15.27 -10.32
C LEU A 176 8.97 15.18 -10.83
N THR A 177 9.97 15.62 -10.05
CA THR A 177 11.37 15.56 -10.50
C THR A 177 11.97 14.17 -10.32
N SER A 178 11.69 13.50 -9.19
CA SER A 178 12.19 12.15 -8.91
C SER A 178 11.62 11.07 -9.85
N LEU A 179 10.39 11.27 -10.34
CA LEU A 179 9.75 10.35 -11.30
C LEU A 179 10.48 10.26 -12.64
N ARG A 180 11.31 11.27 -13.00
CA ARG A 180 12.09 11.24 -14.26
C ARG A 180 13.07 10.07 -14.33
N CYS A 181 13.45 9.49 -13.19
CA CYS A 181 14.34 8.34 -13.13
C CYS A 181 13.61 7.00 -13.36
N LEU A 182 12.27 6.99 -13.39
CA LEU A 182 11.45 5.81 -13.57
C LEU A 182 11.16 5.60 -15.05
N THR A 183 11.85 4.66 -15.68
CA THR A 183 11.70 4.36 -17.11
C THR A 183 10.76 3.21 -17.41
N ASN A 184 10.26 2.52 -16.37
CA ASN A 184 9.52 1.26 -16.47
C ASN A 184 8.07 1.38 -15.96
N LEU A 185 7.58 2.61 -15.77
CA LEU A 185 6.19 2.94 -15.44
C LEU A 185 5.38 3.29 -16.69
#